data_AF-A0A2F0AP78-F1
#
_entry.id   AF-A0A2F0AP78-F1
#
_cell.length_a   1.000
_cell.length_b   1.000
_cell.length_c   1.000
_cell.angle_alpha   90.00
_cell.angle_beta   90.00
_cell.angle_gamma   90.00
#
_symmetry.space_group_name_H-M   'P 1'
#
loop_
_entity.id
_entity.type
_entity.pdbx_description
1 polymer ?
#
loop_
_entity_poly.entity_id
_entity_poly.type
_entity_poly.pdbx_seq_one_letter_code
_entity_poly.pdbx_strand_id
1 'polypeptide(L)'
;ESGVNSWRDSIRMKRLWGEWKTPLGLVAMGRMPSHWGLGMIANDGNCLDCDFGDSVDRLMGATKIADTYVAITWDFPSEGATGFSGNQTARNQPAGQAYDLDQRDDVNQFVVALFRKPISREEQEKRTKRLNDERKPIFDWGVYNRIRTQSLEAGYQPPAPPESAAGTELYEVDAYTYTPDLWLKFEYRPAKRVRYRVEFEGAATFGTIKEVPLLFNEEFEDCIDPTEQLPACESWRLRERQIQRFGYALHFDAQHEAIHWGLHHGLASGDSNGSFGRLIGSDINLPRAGTTDKDLTAFYFDRDYHVDRIMFRQMLGGVSNATYFKPYLRYDFIQEDAEAWGFQLSSIYGYALEEDATPGKSNSLGLEMDFELFVEEFDRFRWSFVYAVFFPMGAFDVRDSTPDRNLIAEPSAAQLLQMNFGFQF
;
A
#
# COMPACT_ATOMS: atom_id res chain seq x y z
N GLU A 1 11.60 -5.21 -8.83
CA GLU A 1 12.45 -6.43 -8.81
C GLU A 1 13.66 -6.18 -9.70
N SER A 2 14.89 -6.10 -9.17
CA SER A 2 16.08 -5.89 -10.02
C SER A 2 16.71 -7.23 -10.41
N GLY A 3 17.14 -7.32 -11.68
CA GLY A 3 17.96 -8.41 -12.20
C GLY A 3 19.34 -8.39 -11.57
N VAL A 4 19.43 -8.81 -10.32
CA VAL A 4 20.71 -9.16 -9.70
C VAL A 4 21.20 -10.42 -10.42
N ASN A 5 22.42 -10.38 -10.96
CA ASN A 5 23.14 -11.60 -11.37
C ASN A 5 23.25 -12.51 -10.15
N SER A 6 22.30 -13.43 -10.04
CA SER A 6 22.05 -14.25 -8.87
C SER A 6 21.95 -15.70 -9.33
N TRP A 7 22.47 -16.60 -8.51
CA TRP A 7 22.26 -18.04 -8.71
C TRP A 7 20.81 -18.47 -8.38
N ARG A 8 19.95 -17.55 -7.93
CA ARG A 8 18.52 -17.82 -7.68
C ARG A 8 17.73 -17.93 -8.99
N ASP A 9 16.66 -18.72 -8.98
CA ASP A 9 15.82 -18.98 -10.15
C ASP A 9 15.32 -17.70 -10.84
N SER A 10 15.44 -17.68 -12.17
CA SER A 10 14.90 -16.63 -13.06
C SER A 10 13.39 -16.68 -13.21
N ILE A 11 12.78 -17.81 -12.84
CA ILE A 11 11.33 -18.00 -12.81
C ILE A 11 10.93 -18.10 -11.34
N ARG A 12 10.04 -17.21 -10.92
CA ARG A 12 9.46 -17.25 -9.57
C ARG A 12 7.95 -17.35 -9.65
N MET A 13 7.41 -18.29 -8.89
CA MET A 13 5.98 -18.39 -8.69
C MET A 13 5.53 -17.31 -7.71
N LYS A 14 4.91 -16.25 -8.22
CA LYS A 14 4.42 -15.14 -7.38
C LYS A 14 3.17 -15.52 -6.58
N ARG A 15 2.28 -16.29 -7.20
CA ARG A 15 0.96 -16.67 -6.67
C ARG A 15 0.60 -18.07 -7.12
N LEU A 16 -0.01 -18.86 -6.23
CA LEU A 16 -0.59 -20.17 -6.51
C LEU A 16 -1.68 -20.45 -5.48
N TRP A 17 -2.89 -20.66 -5.95
CA TRP A 17 -4.04 -20.95 -5.10
C TRP A 17 -5.01 -21.91 -5.79
N GLY A 18 -5.82 -22.58 -4.99
CA GLY A 18 -6.94 -23.40 -5.44
C GLY A 18 -8.27 -22.73 -5.10
N GLU A 19 -9.24 -22.84 -6.00
CA GLU A 19 -10.63 -22.41 -5.80
C GLU A 19 -11.56 -23.61 -5.88
N TRP A 20 -12.39 -23.79 -4.86
CA TRP A 20 -13.46 -24.76 -4.86
C TRP A 20 -14.82 -24.06 -4.77
N LYS A 21 -15.54 -24.07 -5.89
CA LYS A 21 -16.88 -23.50 -6.01
C LYS A 21 -17.91 -24.57 -5.66
N THR A 22 -18.73 -24.27 -4.67
CA THR A 22 -19.84 -25.10 -4.19
C THR A 22 -21.16 -24.35 -4.37
N PRO A 23 -22.32 -25.03 -4.29
CA PRO A 23 -23.62 -24.34 -4.27
C PRO A 23 -23.78 -23.35 -3.10
N LEU A 24 -23.02 -23.53 -2.01
CA LEU A 24 -23.05 -22.66 -0.83
C LEU A 24 -22.12 -21.47 -0.95
N GLY A 25 -21.16 -21.47 -1.88
CA GLY A 25 -20.15 -20.41 -1.98
C GLY A 25 -18.80 -20.90 -2.52
N LEU A 26 -17.81 -20.03 -2.40
CA LEU A 26 -16.41 -20.24 -2.78
C LEU A 26 -15.59 -20.54 -1.53
N VAL A 27 -14.76 -21.59 -1.61
CA VAL A 27 -13.61 -21.76 -0.72
C VAL A 27 -12.35 -21.58 -1.54
N ALA A 28 -11.42 -20.73 -1.10
CA ALA A 28 -10.13 -20.53 -1.76
C ALA A 28 -8.99 -20.68 -0.76
N MET A 29 -7.88 -21.29 -1.19
CA MET A 29 -6.70 -21.47 -0.36
C MET A 29 -5.41 -21.31 -1.15
N GLY A 30 -4.40 -20.66 -0.54
CA GLY A 30 -3.06 -20.48 -1.11
C GLY A 30 -2.67 -19.01 -1.24
N ARG A 31 -1.58 -18.75 -1.98
CA ARG A 31 -1.07 -17.41 -2.24
C ARG A 31 -1.87 -16.74 -3.34
N MET A 32 -2.70 -15.78 -2.99
CA MET A 32 -3.64 -15.14 -3.92
C MET A 32 -3.51 -13.62 -3.90
N PRO A 33 -3.94 -12.90 -4.97
CA PRO A 33 -3.92 -11.44 -4.97
C PRO A 33 -4.82 -10.87 -3.88
N SER A 34 -4.39 -9.78 -3.23
CA SER A 34 -5.21 -9.05 -2.27
C SER A 34 -5.51 -7.65 -2.80
N HIS A 35 -6.77 -7.40 -3.15
CA HIS A 35 -7.22 -6.11 -3.67
C HIS A 35 -8.55 -5.72 -3.01
N TRP A 36 -8.67 -4.46 -2.63
CA TRP A 36 -9.91 -3.89 -2.12
C TRP A 36 -10.14 -2.47 -2.62
N GLY A 37 -11.39 -2.13 -2.91
CA GLY A 37 -11.79 -0.77 -3.30
C GLY A 37 -11.04 -0.21 -4.50
N LEU A 38 -10.48 1.00 -4.32
CA LEU A 38 -9.57 1.70 -5.24
C LEU A 38 -8.12 1.20 -5.13
N GLY A 39 -7.83 0.31 -4.18
CA GLY A 39 -6.48 -0.15 -3.87
C GLY A 39 -5.77 0.71 -2.83
N MET A 40 -6.49 1.49 -2.00
CA MET A 40 -5.85 2.37 -1.02
C MET A 40 -5.20 1.59 0.13
N ILE A 41 -5.83 0.52 0.62
CA ILE A 41 -5.30 -0.31 1.72
C ILE A 41 -4.72 -1.66 1.29
N ALA A 42 -5.12 -2.15 0.13
CA ALA A 42 -4.69 -3.42 -0.44
C ALA A 42 -4.82 -3.36 -1.96
N ASN A 43 -3.71 -3.50 -2.67
CA ASN A 43 -3.68 -3.40 -4.13
C ASN A 43 -2.89 -4.58 -4.71
N ASP A 44 -3.53 -5.39 -5.55
CA ASP A 44 -2.93 -6.58 -6.14
C ASP A 44 -1.93 -6.30 -7.27
N GLY A 45 -1.79 -5.05 -7.73
CA GLY A 45 -0.78 -4.68 -8.72
C GLY A 45 -0.90 -5.41 -10.06
N ASN A 46 -2.13 -5.78 -10.45
CA ASN A 46 -2.41 -6.49 -11.69
C ASN A 46 -2.57 -5.55 -12.91
N CYS A 47 -1.87 -4.41 -12.92
CA CYS A 47 -1.90 -3.47 -14.03
C CYS A 47 -0.60 -3.47 -14.84
N LEU A 48 -0.65 -2.89 -16.04
CA LEU A 48 0.47 -2.85 -16.99
C LEU A 48 1.70 -2.09 -16.44
N ASP A 49 1.46 -1.09 -15.60
CA ASP A 49 2.46 -0.14 -15.09
C ASP A 49 2.47 -0.11 -13.55
N CYS A 50 2.22 -1.27 -12.95
CA CYS A 50 2.26 -1.49 -11.52
C CYS A 50 3.69 -1.85 -11.10
N ASP A 51 4.18 -1.23 -10.02
CA ASP A 51 5.54 -1.44 -9.52
C ASP A 51 5.57 -2.50 -8.40
N PHE A 52 4.45 -2.64 -7.69
CA PHE A 52 4.26 -3.52 -6.55
C PHE A 52 2.96 -4.33 -6.73
N GLY A 53 2.60 -5.12 -5.73
CA GLY A 53 1.36 -5.90 -5.75
C GLY A 53 1.25 -6.81 -4.55
N ASP A 54 0.16 -6.64 -3.80
CA ASP A 54 -0.13 -7.40 -2.60
C ASP A 54 -0.55 -8.82 -2.96
N SER A 55 0.13 -9.76 -2.31
CA SER A 55 -0.15 -11.18 -2.39
C SER A 55 -0.13 -11.72 -0.97
N VAL A 56 -1.15 -12.48 -0.60
CA VAL A 56 -1.31 -12.98 0.76
C VAL A 56 -1.59 -14.48 0.71
N ASP A 57 -0.96 -15.22 1.61
CA ASP A 57 -1.31 -16.61 1.87
C ASP A 57 -2.60 -16.62 2.68
N ARG A 58 -3.66 -17.19 2.12
CA ARG A 58 -5.02 -17.00 2.63
C ARG A 58 -5.82 -18.29 2.56
N LEU A 59 -6.63 -18.53 3.59
CA LEU A 59 -7.80 -19.38 3.55
C LEU A 59 -9.05 -18.50 3.55
N MET A 60 -9.91 -18.65 2.55
CA MET A 60 -11.07 -17.80 2.33
C MET A 60 -12.33 -18.64 2.16
N GLY A 61 -13.40 -18.23 2.83
CA GLY A 61 -14.76 -18.65 2.56
C GLY A 61 -15.59 -17.45 2.13
N ALA A 62 -16.29 -17.53 1.01
CA ALA A 62 -17.18 -16.49 0.54
C ALA A 62 -18.51 -17.04 0.05
N THR A 63 -19.60 -16.36 0.36
CA THR A 63 -20.94 -16.73 -0.08
C THR A 63 -21.74 -15.49 -0.44
N LYS A 64 -22.84 -15.68 -1.17
CA LYS A 64 -23.80 -14.62 -1.47
C LYS A 64 -25.06 -14.84 -0.63
N ILE A 65 -25.40 -13.86 0.19
CA ILE A 65 -26.64 -13.83 0.98
C ILE A 65 -27.52 -12.71 0.41
N ALA A 66 -28.65 -13.09 -0.18
CA ALA A 66 -29.52 -12.20 -0.94
C ALA A 66 -28.76 -11.46 -2.06
N ASP A 67 -28.50 -10.16 -1.89
CA ASP A 67 -27.75 -9.34 -2.86
C ASP A 67 -26.41 -8.81 -2.31
N THR A 68 -25.90 -9.44 -1.25
CA THR A 68 -24.64 -9.06 -0.60
C THR A 68 -23.73 -10.28 -0.51
N TYR A 69 -22.49 -10.10 -0.95
CA TYR A 69 -21.43 -11.07 -0.73
C TYR A 69 -20.86 -10.89 0.66
N VAL A 70 -20.65 -12.01 1.34
CA VAL A 70 -19.95 -12.08 2.63
C VAL A 70 -18.71 -12.93 2.39
N ALA A 71 -17.55 -12.38 2.70
CA ALA A 71 -16.27 -13.08 2.67
C ALA A 71 -15.63 -13.03 4.06
N ILE A 72 -15.14 -14.16 4.51
CA ILE A 72 -14.34 -14.31 5.72
C ILE A 72 -13.02 -14.93 5.30
N THR A 73 -11.92 -14.34 5.75
CA THR A 73 -10.58 -14.82 5.43
C THR A 73 -9.72 -14.93 6.69
N TRP A 74 -8.85 -15.92 6.68
CA TRP A 74 -7.71 -16.03 7.58
C TRP A 74 -6.46 -15.94 6.72
N ASP A 75 -5.68 -14.90 6.99
CA ASP A 75 -4.57 -14.42 6.20
C ASP A 75 -3.27 -14.52 7.00
N PHE A 76 -2.20 -14.87 6.31
CA PHE A 76 -0.83 -14.93 6.81
C PHE A 76 0.01 -13.92 6.00
N PRO A 77 -0.04 -12.62 6.36
CA PRO A 77 0.64 -11.57 5.61
C PRO A 77 2.16 -11.52 5.83
N SER A 78 2.69 -12.14 6.90
CA SER A 78 4.13 -12.24 7.16
C SER A 78 4.43 -13.48 8.01
N GLU A 79 5.44 -14.24 7.60
CA GLU A 79 5.98 -15.46 8.24
C GLU A 79 7.29 -15.14 9.01
N GLY A 80 7.37 -13.93 9.59
CA GLY A 80 8.56 -13.42 10.28
C GLY A 80 9.93 -13.74 9.67
N ALA A 81 10.85 -14.24 10.49
CA ALA A 81 12.20 -14.60 10.07
C ALA A 81 12.22 -15.93 9.31
N THR A 82 12.69 -15.89 8.06
CA THR A 82 12.84 -17.09 7.22
C THR A 82 14.31 -17.41 6.95
N GLY A 83 14.64 -18.70 6.86
CA GLY A 83 16.02 -19.16 6.71
C GLY A 83 16.18 -20.47 5.96
N PHE A 84 17.43 -20.95 5.88
CA PHE A 84 17.82 -22.21 5.25
C PHE A 84 18.46 -23.13 6.28
N SER A 85 18.40 -24.45 6.05
CA SER A 85 18.82 -25.42 7.07
C SER A 85 20.33 -25.62 7.02
N GLY A 86 20.99 -25.54 8.17
CA GLY A 86 22.40 -25.91 8.37
C GLY A 86 23.41 -24.79 8.07
N ASN A 87 24.66 -25.18 7.75
CA ASN A 87 25.83 -24.30 7.52
C ASN A 87 25.74 -23.39 6.26
N GLN A 88 24.52 -23.07 5.80
CA GLN A 88 24.23 -22.81 4.41
C GLN A 88 23.58 -21.43 4.24
N THR A 89 24.36 -20.49 3.68
CA THR A 89 23.82 -19.20 3.23
C THR A 89 22.98 -19.39 1.96
N ALA A 90 22.17 -18.40 1.60
CA ALA A 90 21.46 -18.33 0.31
C ALA A 90 22.38 -18.45 -0.94
N ARG A 91 23.70 -18.45 -0.76
CA ARG A 91 24.70 -18.71 -1.81
C ARG A 91 24.93 -20.19 -2.10
N ASN A 92 24.66 -21.09 -1.15
CA ASN A 92 24.93 -22.54 -1.28
C ASN A 92 23.66 -23.40 -1.44
N GLN A 93 22.47 -22.84 -1.20
CA GLN A 93 21.17 -23.42 -1.60
C GLN A 93 20.42 -22.49 -2.57
N PRO A 94 20.97 -22.18 -3.75
CA PRO A 94 20.34 -21.25 -4.69
C PRO A 94 18.95 -21.67 -5.16
N ALA A 95 18.66 -22.97 -5.12
CA ALA A 95 17.38 -23.59 -5.52
C ALA A 95 16.53 -24.07 -4.33
N GLY A 96 16.97 -23.86 -3.09
CA GLY A 96 16.17 -24.18 -1.90
C GLY A 96 15.12 -23.11 -1.65
N GLN A 97 13.97 -23.49 -1.08
CA GLN A 97 13.01 -22.53 -0.54
C GLN A 97 13.36 -22.27 0.93
N ALA A 98 13.41 -21.00 1.34
CA ALA A 98 13.55 -20.66 2.75
C ALA A 98 12.30 -21.16 3.52
N TYR A 99 12.50 -21.67 4.72
CA TYR A 99 11.43 -22.06 5.63
C TYR A 99 11.31 -21.05 6.77
N ASP A 100 10.13 -20.96 7.35
CA ASP A 100 9.86 -20.20 8.56
C ASP A 100 10.70 -20.75 9.72
N LEU A 101 11.45 -19.87 10.39
CA LEU A 101 12.28 -20.24 11.52
C LEU A 101 11.47 -20.38 12.81
N ASP A 102 10.37 -19.65 13.00
CA ASP A 102 9.55 -19.70 14.22
C ASP A 102 8.15 -19.09 14.06
N GLN A 103 7.12 -19.94 13.95
CA GLN A 103 5.70 -19.53 13.89
C GLN A 103 5.21 -18.52 14.94
N ARG A 104 5.93 -18.30 16.06
CA ARG A 104 5.51 -17.35 17.09
C ARG A 104 5.71 -15.89 16.67
N ASP A 105 6.56 -15.62 15.69
CA ASP A 105 6.80 -14.27 15.16
C ASP A 105 5.87 -13.87 14.00
N ASP A 106 4.97 -14.79 13.62
CA ASP A 106 4.02 -14.62 12.53
C ASP A 106 2.94 -13.61 12.82
N VAL A 107 2.52 -12.96 11.75
CA VAL A 107 1.38 -12.07 11.75
C VAL A 107 0.12 -12.87 11.41
N ASN A 108 -0.85 -12.89 12.32
CA ASN A 108 -2.16 -13.45 12.05
C ASN A 108 -3.14 -12.33 11.66
N GLN A 109 -3.89 -12.53 10.57
CA GLN A 109 -4.87 -11.57 10.10
C GLN A 109 -6.21 -12.23 9.79
N PHE A 110 -7.30 -11.64 10.29
CA PHE A 110 -8.65 -12.04 9.96
C PHE A 110 -9.34 -10.91 9.21
N VAL A 111 -10.01 -11.25 8.10
CA VAL A 111 -10.79 -10.28 7.34
C VAL A 111 -12.25 -10.70 7.29
N VAL A 112 -13.13 -9.73 7.52
CA VAL A 112 -14.57 -9.86 7.22
C VAL A 112 -14.96 -8.76 6.25
N ALA A 113 -15.39 -9.15 5.06
CA ALA A 113 -15.86 -8.23 4.03
C ALA A 113 -17.33 -8.49 3.69
N LEU A 114 -18.12 -7.41 3.66
CA LEU A 114 -19.49 -7.42 3.15
C LEU A 114 -19.57 -6.45 1.99
N PHE A 115 -20.01 -6.91 0.83
CA PHE A 115 -20.03 -6.03 -0.34
C PHE A 115 -21.09 -6.41 -1.35
N ARG A 116 -21.47 -5.42 -2.14
CA ARG A 116 -22.34 -5.55 -3.30
C ARG A 116 -21.58 -5.01 -4.50
N LYS A 117 -21.03 -5.92 -5.29
CA LYS A 117 -20.46 -5.68 -6.61
C LYS A 117 -20.69 -6.94 -7.47
N PRO A 118 -20.83 -6.82 -8.80
CA PRO A 118 -20.99 -8.00 -9.65
C PRO A 118 -19.73 -8.88 -9.59
N ILE A 119 -19.88 -10.15 -9.24
CA ILE A 119 -18.78 -11.13 -9.34
C ILE A 119 -19.05 -12.09 -10.48
N SER A 120 -20.27 -12.64 -10.56
CA SER A 120 -20.58 -13.62 -11.59
C SER A 120 -20.76 -12.96 -12.95
N ARG A 121 -20.49 -13.71 -14.02
CA ARG A 121 -20.70 -13.23 -15.40
C ARG A 121 -22.13 -12.73 -15.63
N GLU A 122 -23.13 -13.43 -15.10
CA GLU A 122 -24.54 -13.04 -15.20
C GLU A 122 -24.81 -11.68 -14.53
N GLU A 123 -24.21 -11.43 -13.36
CA GLU A 123 -24.33 -10.14 -12.67
C GLU A 123 -23.65 -9.01 -13.43
N GLN A 124 -22.46 -9.28 -14.01
CA GLN A 124 -21.74 -8.33 -14.85
C GLN A 124 -22.56 -7.96 -16.10
N GLU A 125 -23.20 -8.94 -16.74
CA GLU A 125 -24.08 -8.73 -17.88
C GLU A 125 -25.34 -7.91 -17.48
N LYS A 126 -25.99 -8.25 -16.36
CA LYS A 126 -27.14 -7.48 -15.84
C LYS A 126 -26.75 -6.04 -15.50
N ARG A 127 -25.57 -5.84 -14.90
CA ARG A 127 -25.03 -4.51 -14.61
C ARG A 127 -24.78 -3.73 -15.89
N THR A 128 -24.12 -4.35 -16.86
CA THR A 128 -23.84 -3.75 -18.18
C THR A 128 -25.11 -3.32 -18.88
N LYS A 129 -26.13 -4.20 -18.92
CA LYS A 129 -27.46 -3.88 -19.47
C LYS A 129 -28.12 -2.70 -18.76
N ARG A 130 -28.12 -2.70 -17.43
CA ARG A 130 -28.69 -1.61 -16.63
C ARG A 130 -28.01 -0.26 -16.91
N LEU A 131 -26.68 -0.25 -17.03
CA LEU A 131 -25.89 0.95 -17.26
C LEU A 131 -26.01 1.45 -18.70
N ASN A 132 -25.85 0.56 -19.68
CA ASN A 132 -25.67 0.90 -21.09
C ASN A 132 -26.97 0.88 -21.88
N ASP A 133 -27.92 -0.01 -21.56
CA ASP A 133 -29.16 -0.15 -22.33
C ASP A 133 -30.31 0.57 -21.64
N GLU A 134 -30.49 0.32 -20.34
CA GLU A 134 -31.57 0.95 -19.55
C GLU A 134 -31.24 2.36 -19.08
N ARG A 135 -29.97 2.78 -19.18
CA ARG A 135 -29.49 4.12 -18.78
C ARG A 135 -29.82 4.45 -17.34
N LYS A 136 -29.74 3.47 -16.44
CA LYS A 136 -30.01 3.63 -15.01
C LYS A 136 -28.70 3.71 -14.22
N PRO A 137 -28.67 4.50 -13.13
CA PRO A 137 -27.51 4.54 -12.25
C PRO A 137 -27.30 3.20 -11.53
N ILE A 138 -26.04 2.94 -11.20
CA ILE A 138 -25.58 1.81 -10.42
C ILE A 138 -24.83 2.33 -9.20
N PHE A 139 -25.05 1.67 -8.07
CA PHE A 139 -24.38 1.94 -6.82
C PHE A 139 -23.87 0.62 -6.25
N ASP A 140 -22.56 0.49 -6.23
CA ASP A 140 -21.81 -0.61 -5.64
C ASP A 140 -21.21 -0.11 -4.31
N TRP A 141 -21.11 -1.00 -3.32
CA TRP A 141 -20.57 -0.65 -2.01
C TRP A 141 -19.91 -1.84 -1.36
N GLY A 142 -19.03 -1.60 -0.40
CA GLY A 142 -18.41 -2.63 0.41
C GLY A 142 -17.89 -2.08 1.72
N VAL A 143 -17.86 -2.94 2.73
CA VAL A 143 -17.11 -2.73 3.96
C VAL A 143 -16.12 -3.88 4.12
N TYR A 144 -14.90 -3.55 4.50
CA TYR A 144 -13.81 -4.49 4.71
C TYR A 144 -13.21 -4.25 6.07
N ASN A 145 -13.16 -5.28 6.89
CA ASN A 145 -12.71 -5.20 8.27
C ASN A 145 -11.53 -6.14 8.43
N ARG A 146 -10.36 -5.60 8.74
CA ARG A 146 -9.13 -6.36 8.95
C ARG A 146 -8.70 -6.27 10.40
N ILE A 147 -8.59 -7.42 11.06
CA ILE A 147 -8.07 -7.54 12.42
C ILE A 147 -6.71 -8.23 12.30
N ARG A 148 -5.67 -7.67 12.88
CA ARG A 148 -4.31 -8.22 12.81
C ARG A 148 -3.70 -8.29 14.20
N THR A 149 -3.06 -9.40 14.49
CA THR A 149 -2.36 -9.67 15.76
C THR A 149 -0.97 -10.22 15.49
N GLN A 150 0.00 -9.79 16.29
CA GLN A 150 1.35 -10.33 16.29
C GLN A 150 1.89 -10.25 17.72
N SER A 151 2.31 -11.39 18.28
CA SER A 151 2.77 -11.42 19.68
C SER A 151 4.26 -11.15 19.78
N LEU A 152 5.06 -11.82 18.94
CA LEU A 152 6.51 -11.72 18.92
C LEU A 152 7.00 -11.23 17.55
N GLU A 153 8.19 -10.68 17.52
CA GLU A 153 8.92 -10.33 16.30
C GLU A 153 10.35 -10.87 16.41
N ALA A 154 10.86 -11.45 15.33
CA ALA A 154 12.26 -11.84 15.25
C ALA A 154 13.16 -10.61 15.10
N GLY A 155 14.20 -10.55 15.95
CA GLY A 155 15.24 -9.55 15.84
C GLY A 155 16.02 -9.62 14.53
N TYR A 156 16.51 -8.45 14.11
CA TYR A 156 17.45 -8.38 12.99
C TYR A 156 18.78 -9.06 13.36
N GLN A 157 19.06 -10.20 12.76
CA GLN A 157 20.38 -10.83 12.80
C GLN A 157 21.21 -10.35 11.59
N PRO A 158 22.35 -9.66 11.78
CA PRO A 158 23.28 -9.43 10.67
C PRO A 158 23.74 -10.77 10.10
N PRO A 159 24.15 -10.86 8.82
CA PRO A 159 24.59 -12.12 8.22
C PRO A 159 25.82 -12.68 8.95
N ALA A 160 25.58 -13.54 9.95
CA ALA A 160 26.59 -14.18 10.77
C ALA A 160 26.94 -15.57 10.22
N PRO A 161 28.16 -16.08 10.47
CA PRO A 161 28.52 -17.45 10.16
C PRO A 161 27.58 -18.43 10.90
N PRO A 162 27.35 -19.62 10.31
CA PRO A 162 26.25 -20.52 10.67
C PRO A 162 26.26 -21.10 12.09
N GLU A 163 27.37 -20.98 12.81
CA GLU A 163 27.45 -21.32 14.24
C GLU A 163 26.57 -20.40 15.11
N SER A 164 26.09 -19.28 14.55
CA SER A 164 25.23 -18.27 15.19
C SER A 164 23.79 -18.27 14.64
N ALA A 165 23.48 -19.06 13.62
CA ALA A 165 22.18 -19.06 12.93
C ALA A 165 21.05 -19.78 13.70
N ALA A 166 21.34 -20.34 14.88
CA ALA A 166 20.38 -21.02 15.76
C ALA A 166 19.78 -20.09 16.83
N GLY A 167 20.05 -18.78 16.77
CA GLY A 167 19.72 -17.81 17.82
C GLY A 167 18.91 -16.61 17.33
N THR A 168 17.85 -16.83 16.54
CA THR A 168 16.89 -15.74 16.29
C THR A 168 16.22 -15.38 17.60
N GLU A 169 16.66 -14.29 18.22
CA GLU A 169 16.02 -13.73 19.40
C GLU A 169 14.64 -13.20 19.00
N LEU A 170 13.62 -13.62 19.75
CA LEU A 170 12.27 -13.12 19.61
C LEU A 170 12.04 -12.05 20.66
N TYR A 171 11.49 -10.93 20.23
CA TYR A 171 11.11 -9.82 21.08
C TYR A 171 9.61 -9.72 21.15
N GLU A 172 9.10 -9.33 22.31
CA GLU A 172 7.68 -9.09 22.48
C GLU A 172 7.30 -7.76 21.80
N VAL A 173 6.28 -7.84 20.94
CA VAL A 173 5.69 -6.69 20.25
C VAL A 173 4.20 -6.51 20.57
N ASP A 174 3.50 -7.58 21.02
CA ASP A 174 2.07 -7.63 21.40
C ASP A 174 1.22 -6.60 20.63
N ALA A 175 1.28 -6.69 19.30
CA ALA A 175 0.65 -5.79 18.38
C ALA A 175 -0.76 -6.26 18.07
N TYR A 176 -1.72 -5.34 18.22
CA TYR A 176 -3.11 -5.53 17.83
C TYR A 176 -3.55 -4.35 16.97
N THR A 177 -4.15 -4.62 15.82
CA THR A 177 -4.76 -3.59 14.99
C THR A 177 -6.11 -4.02 14.43
N TYR A 178 -7.02 -3.06 14.32
CA TYR A 178 -8.30 -3.16 13.65
C TYR A 178 -8.41 -2.06 12.60
N THR A 179 -8.54 -2.46 11.34
CA THR A 179 -8.67 -1.57 10.18
C THR A 179 -10.06 -1.74 9.55
N PRO A 180 -11.05 -0.89 9.88
CA PRO A 180 -12.24 -0.75 9.07
C PRO A 180 -11.98 0.06 7.79
N ASP A 181 -12.61 -0.36 6.70
CA ASP A 181 -12.59 0.27 5.39
C ASP A 181 -13.99 0.30 4.78
N LEU A 182 -14.35 1.43 4.18
CA LEU A 182 -15.56 1.65 3.43
C LEU A 182 -15.22 1.98 1.98
N TRP A 183 -15.78 1.21 1.05
CA TRP A 183 -15.71 1.47 -0.39
C TRP A 183 -17.10 1.75 -0.97
N LEU A 184 -17.21 2.80 -1.77
CA LEU A 184 -18.44 3.22 -2.43
C LEU A 184 -18.15 3.53 -3.90
N LYS A 185 -19.01 3.08 -4.80
CA LYS A 185 -18.89 3.37 -6.23
C LYS A 185 -20.24 3.67 -6.86
N PHE A 186 -20.34 4.83 -7.47
CA PHE A 186 -21.50 5.26 -8.23
C PHE A 186 -21.12 5.40 -9.71
N GLU A 187 -21.95 4.84 -10.60
CA GLU A 187 -21.78 4.99 -12.05
C GLU A 187 -23.11 5.32 -12.72
N TYR A 188 -23.06 6.25 -13.67
CA TYR A 188 -24.21 6.65 -14.46
C TYR A 188 -23.81 6.96 -15.90
N ARG A 189 -24.53 6.38 -16.87
CA ARG A 189 -24.26 6.56 -18.30
C ARG A 189 -25.53 6.98 -19.05
N PRO A 190 -25.95 8.26 -18.97
CA PRO A 190 -27.21 8.73 -19.55
C PRO A 190 -27.29 8.60 -21.08
N ALA A 191 -26.15 8.64 -21.78
CA ALA A 191 -26.07 8.50 -23.23
C ALA A 191 -24.86 7.67 -23.66
N LYS A 192 -24.78 7.19 -24.91
CA LYS A 192 -23.69 6.29 -25.36
C LYS A 192 -22.31 6.88 -25.04
N ARG A 193 -22.08 8.18 -25.21
CA ARG A 193 -20.79 8.83 -24.94
C ARG A 193 -20.82 9.80 -23.77
N VAL A 194 -21.73 9.60 -22.82
CA VAL A 194 -21.76 10.38 -21.57
C VAL A 194 -21.71 9.43 -20.39
N ARG A 195 -20.68 9.54 -19.56
CA ARG A 195 -20.46 8.70 -18.37
C ARG A 195 -20.03 9.56 -17.20
N TYR A 196 -20.56 9.27 -16.02
CA TYR A 196 -20.12 9.79 -14.74
C TYR A 196 -19.78 8.63 -13.83
N ARG A 197 -18.64 8.72 -13.13
CA ARG A 197 -18.20 7.78 -12.11
C ARG A 197 -17.72 8.57 -10.90
N VAL A 198 -18.20 8.17 -9.73
CA VAL A 198 -17.68 8.60 -8.43
C VAL A 198 -17.27 7.36 -7.69
N GLU A 199 -16.05 7.31 -7.21
CA GLU A 199 -15.56 6.20 -6.41
C GLU A 199 -14.82 6.73 -5.20
N PHE A 200 -15.12 6.16 -4.03
CA PHE A 200 -14.60 6.60 -2.75
C PHE A 200 -14.14 5.37 -1.97
N GLU A 201 -12.97 5.45 -1.37
CA GLU A 201 -12.45 4.50 -0.38
C GLU A 201 -12.01 5.29 0.84
N GLY A 202 -12.39 4.84 2.04
CA GLY A 202 -12.02 5.49 3.29
C GLY A 202 -11.74 4.45 4.36
N ALA A 203 -10.60 4.57 5.01
CA ALA A 203 -10.14 3.60 6.00
C ALA A 203 -9.56 4.27 7.23
N ALA A 204 -9.63 3.57 8.35
CA ALA A 204 -8.93 3.93 9.56
C ALA A 204 -8.27 2.68 10.15
N THR A 205 -7.18 2.82 10.90
CA THR A 205 -6.56 1.74 11.67
C THR A 205 -6.40 2.19 13.10
N PHE A 206 -6.92 1.36 14.01
CA PHE A 206 -6.86 1.56 15.45
C PHE A 206 -6.12 0.39 16.09
N GLY A 207 -5.34 0.63 17.14
CA GLY A 207 -4.61 -0.47 17.75
C GLY A 207 -3.59 -0.04 18.79
N THR A 208 -2.78 -1.00 19.19
CA THR A 208 -1.67 -0.83 20.11
C THR A 208 -0.51 -1.71 19.67
N ILE A 209 0.71 -1.28 19.96
CA ILE A 209 1.92 -2.09 19.84
C ILE A 209 2.71 -1.92 21.14
N LYS A 210 3.19 -3.02 21.72
CA LYS A 210 4.04 -3.04 22.91
C LYS A 210 5.40 -3.63 22.56
N GLU A 211 6.31 -2.79 22.11
CA GLU A 211 7.61 -3.26 21.60
C GLU A 211 8.72 -3.19 22.66
N VAL A 212 9.64 -4.15 22.60
CA VAL A 212 10.97 -4.00 23.19
C VAL A 212 11.77 -3.00 22.36
N PRO A 213 12.30 -1.91 22.94
CA PRO A 213 13.08 -0.95 22.19
C PRO A 213 14.45 -1.53 21.79
N LEU A 214 14.58 -1.95 20.53
CA LEU A 214 15.77 -2.66 20.02
C LEU A 214 17.02 -1.80 19.84
N LEU A 215 16.92 -0.47 19.84
CA LEU A 215 18.04 0.41 19.51
C LEU A 215 18.04 1.71 20.35
N PHE A 216 19.18 1.98 21.00
CA PHE A 216 19.65 3.26 21.54
C PHE A 216 18.98 3.88 22.78
N ASN A 217 18.05 3.21 23.46
CA ASN A 217 17.63 3.62 24.81
C ASN A 217 17.22 2.36 25.58
N GLU A 218 18.22 1.62 26.08
CA GLU A 218 18.01 0.51 26.99
C GLU A 218 17.58 1.09 28.35
N GLU A 219 16.27 1.18 28.57
CA GLU A 219 15.72 1.42 29.91
C GLU A 219 15.59 0.06 30.60
N PHE A 220 16.67 -0.39 31.23
CA PHE A 220 16.65 -1.58 32.08
C PHE A 220 15.93 -1.26 33.39
N GLU A 221 15.10 -2.18 33.85
CA GLU A 221 14.62 -2.19 35.24
C GLU A 221 15.57 -3.04 36.07
N ASP A 222 16.28 -2.43 37.02
CA ASP A 222 17.09 -3.18 37.99
C ASP A 222 16.15 -3.87 38.99
N CYS A 223 16.04 -5.20 38.88
CA CYS A 223 15.41 -6.02 39.90
C CYS A 223 16.32 -6.09 41.14
N ILE A 224 16.35 -5.03 41.96
CA ILE A 224 17.14 -5.02 43.20
C ILE A 224 16.36 -5.74 44.32
N ASP A 225 16.77 -6.97 44.65
CA ASP A 225 16.75 -7.41 46.05
C ASP A 225 18.12 -7.04 46.66
N PRO A 226 18.20 -6.09 47.62
CA PRO A 226 19.47 -5.62 48.17
C PRO A 226 20.29 -6.68 48.93
N THR A 227 19.76 -7.89 49.11
CA THR A 227 20.33 -8.90 50.00
C THR A 227 20.95 -10.11 49.31
N GLU A 228 20.79 -10.29 48.00
CA GLU A 228 21.41 -11.40 47.26
C GLU A 228 22.26 -10.89 46.09
N GLN A 229 23.53 -11.31 46.05
CA GLN A 229 24.40 -11.17 44.87
C GLN A 229 23.92 -12.14 43.78
N LEU A 230 22.78 -11.84 43.16
CA LEU A 230 22.35 -12.45 41.91
C LEU A 230 22.78 -11.53 40.75
N PRO A 231 23.09 -12.10 39.56
CA PRO A 231 23.31 -11.28 38.36
C PRO A 231 22.04 -10.45 38.12
N ALA A 232 22.21 -9.15 37.85
CA ALA A 232 21.11 -8.24 37.52
C ALA A 232 20.23 -8.89 36.45
N CYS A 233 18.93 -9.04 36.73
CA CYS A 233 17.98 -9.41 35.69
C CYS A 233 17.75 -8.16 34.83
N GLU A 234 18.44 -8.05 33.70
CA GLU A 234 18.16 -7.05 32.68
C GLU A 234 16.78 -7.34 32.07
N SER A 235 15.71 -6.75 32.62
CA SER A 235 14.39 -6.81 31.99
C SER A 235 14.15 -5.57 31.15
N TRP A 236 13.86 -5.77 29.87
CA TRP A 236 13.43 -4.73 28.95
C TRP A 236 12.07 -4.17 29.35
N ARG A 237 11.96 -2.84 29.47
CA ARG A 237 10.66 -2.21 29.62
C ARG A 237 9.94 -2.12 28.27
N LEU A 238 8.81 -2.83 28.15
CA LEU A 238 7.92 -2.74 26.98
C LEU A 238 7.38 -1.32 26.82
N ARG A 239 7.41 -0.81 25.59
CA ARG A 239 6.86 0.50 25.22
C ARG A 239 5.53 0.32 24.52
N GLU A 240 4.46 0.74 25.19
CA GLU A 240 3.14 0.78 24.57
C GLU A 240 2.97 2.06 23.74
N ARG A 241 2.60 1.89 22.47
CA ARG A 241 2.27 2.97 21.52
C ARG A 241 0.85 2.75 20.99
N GLN A 242 0.08 3.82 20.89
CA GLN A 242 -1.28 3.78 20.37
C GLN A 242 -1.25 4.00 18.85
N ILE A 243 -2.07 3.26 18.11
CA ILE A 243 -2.22 3.42 16.67
C ILE A 243 -3.57 4.06 16.40
N GLN A 244 -3.57 5.24 15.77
CA GLN A 244 -4.78 5.95 15.36
C GLN A 244 -4.51 6.71 14.07
N ARG A 245 -4.78 6.06 12.94
CA ARG A 245 -4.46 6.59 11.61
C ARG A 245 -5.64 6.43 10.66
N PHE A 246 -5.83 7.36 9.74
CA PHE A 246 -6.92 7.30 8.76
C PHE A 246 -6.52 7.92 7.43
N GLY A 247 -7.22 7.51 6.37
CA GLY A 247 -7.06 8.08 5.05
C GLY A 247 -8.28 7.85 4.19
N TYR A 248 -8.39 8.63 3.12
CA TYR A 248 -9.42 8.42 2.10
C TYR A 248 -8.93 8.80 0.71
N ALA A 249 -9.50 8.15 -0.29
CA ALA A 249 -9.33 8.41 -1.70
C ALA A 249 -10.69 8.65 -2.36
N LEU A 250 -10.78 9.66 -3.22
CA LEU A 250 -11.97 10.03 -3.99
C LEU A 250 -11.59 10.23 -5.45
N HIS A 251 -12.23 9.49 -6.35
CA HIS A 251 -12.10 9.63 -7.79
C HIS A 251 -13.44 10.10 -8.37
N PHE A 252 -13.45 11.28 -8.98
CA PHE A 252 -14.52 11.74 -9.84
C PHE A 252 -14.04 11.69 -11.29
N ASP A 253 -14.75 10.94 -12.15
CA ASP A 253 -14.49 10.86 -13.58
C ASP A 253 -15.77 11.19 -14.36
N ALA A 254 -15.64 12.09 -15.34
CA ALA A 254 -16.71 12.46 -16.26
C ALA A 254 -16.23 12.35 -17.70
N GLN A 255 -17.11 11.84 -18.56
CA GLN A 255 -16.89 11.73 -19.99
C GLN A 255 -18.07 12.39 -20.71
N HIS A 256 -17.75 13.20 -21.71
CA HIS A 256 -18.70 13.76 -22.66
C HIS A 256 -18.08 13.72 -24.07
N GLU A 257 -18.62 12.84 -24.92
CA GLU A 257 -18.08 12.56 -26.26
C GLU A 257 -16.61 12.12 -26.16
N ALA A 258 -15.73 12.82 -26.89
CA ALA A 258 -14.29 12.61 -26.93
C ALA A 258 -13.54 13.25 -25.74
N ILE A 259 -14.21 14.05 -24.90
CA ILE A 259 -13.58 14.76 -23.79
C ILE A 259 -13.86 14.01 -22.50
N HIS A 260 -12.79 13.71 -21.78
CA HIS A 260 -12.79 13.05 -20.49
C HIS A 260 -12.12 14.00 -19.50
N TRP A 261 -12.70 14.19 -18.33
CA TRP A 261 -12.09 15.01 -17.30
C TRP A 261 -12.45 14.45 -15.94
N GLY A 262 -11.61 14.72 -14.97
CA GLY A 262 -11.86 14.23 -13.63
C GLY A 262 -11.04 14.94 -12.60
N LEU A 263 -11.33 14.59 -11.35
CA LEU A 263 -10.72 15.16 -10.17
C LEU A 263 -10.53 14.03 -9.17
N HIS A 264 -9.28 13.76 -8.86
CA HIS A 264 -8.90 12.79 -7.86
C HIS A 264 -8.36 13.56 -6.65
N HIS A 265 -8.78 13.16 -5.46
CA HIS A 265 -8.34 13.74 -4.20
C HIS A 265 -8.10 12.61 -3.21
N GLY A 266 -7.12 12.78 -2.34
CA GLY A 266 -6.93 11.86 -1.24
C GLY A 266 -6.13 12.49 -0.13
N LEU A 267 -6.28 11.92 1.06
CA LEU A 267 -5.65 12.39 2.28
C LEU A 267 -5.20 11.19 3.11
N ALA A 268 -4.02 11.28 3.70
CA ALA A 268 -3.48 10.34 4.67
C ALA A 268 -3.01 11.10 5.92
N SER A 269 -3.49 10.70 7.10
CA SER A 269 -3.10 11.30 8.38
C SER A 269 -1.61 11.10 8.69
N GLY A 270 -1.10 11.90 9.62
CA GLY A 270 0.25 11.81 10.16
C GLY A 270 0.50 12.92 11.20
N ASP A 271 1.71 12.90 11.78
CA ASP A 271 2.16 13.81 12.84
C ASP A 271 3.60 14.29 12.56
N SER A 272 4.20 14.98 13.53
CA SER A 272 5.54 15.58 13.44
C SER A 272 6.67 14.59 13.68
N ASN A 273 6.37 13.43 14.25
CA ASN A 273 7.36 12.47 14.76
C ASN A 273 7.76 11.42 13.72
N GLY A 274 7.10 11.38 12.56
CA GLY A 274 7.45 10.44 11.51
C GLY A 274 6.75 10.63 10.16
N SER A 275 7.43 10.09 9.14
CA SER A 275 7.01 9.82 7.75
C SER A 275 6.81 11.01 6.80
N PHE A 276 7.93 11.51 6.25
CA PHE A 276 7.94 12.14 4.93
C PHE A 276 7.93 11.05 3.85
N GLY A 277 6.74 10.56 3.50
CA GLY A 277 6.57 9.44 2.57
C GLY A 277 6.89 8.07 3.18
N ARG A 278 6.69 7.01 2.38
CA ARG A 278 6.86 5.59 2.70
C ARG A 278 8.27 5.06 2.45
N LEU A 279 9.08 5.73 1.62
CA LEU A 279 10.47 5.30 1.32
C LEU A 279 11.49 5.74 2.38
N ILE A 280 11.19 6.81 3.12
CA ILE A 280 12.14 7.49 4.01
C ILE A 280 11.85 7.18 5.49
N GLY A 281 10.75 6.49 5.80
CA GLY A 281 10.39 6.13 7.18
C GLY A 281 9.90 4.69 7.33
N SER A 282 10.27 4.06 8.45
CA SER A 282 9.57 2.90 9.00
C SER A 282 8.36 3.38 9.80
N ASP A 283 7.28 2.58 9.88
CA ASP A 283 6.12 2.82 10.78
C ASP A 283 6.59 3.08 12.23
N ILE A 284 7.74 2.50 12.57
CA ILE A 284 8.45 2.65 13.82
C ILE A 284 9.72 3.45 13.50
N ASN A 285 9.58 4.75 13.21
CA ASN A 285 10.78 5.57 13.07
C ASN A 285 11.55 5.52 14.39
N LEU A 286 12.85 5.23 14.30
CA LEU A 286 13.74 5.41 15.43
C LEU A 286 13.64 6.89 15.81
N PRO A 287 13.23 7.20 17.06
CA PRO A 287 13.00 8.56 17.47
C PRO A 287 14.24 9.41 17.16
N ARG A 288 14.03 10.57 16.54
CA ARG A 288 15.07 11.60 16.47
C ARG A 288 15.56 11.82 17.90
N ALA A 289 16.84 11.53 18.14
CA ALA A 289 17.52 11.46 19.43
C ALA A 289 16.72 12.07 20.60
N GLY A 290 16.04 11.21 21.38
CA GLY A 290 15.40 11.57 22.66
C GLY A 290 13.90 11.88 22.65
N THR A 291 13.18 11.79 21.52
CA THR A 291 11.72 12.03 21.47
C THR A 291 10.93 10.78 21.11
N THR A 292 10.40 10.07 22.12
CA THR A 292 9.57 8.88 21.91
C THR A 292 8.19 9.27 21.41
N ASP A 293 7.83 8.80 20.23
CA ASP A 293 6.50 8.96 19.68
C ASP A 293 5.53 7.93 20.24
N LYS A 294 4.58 8.37 21.06
CA LYS A 294 3.61 7.48 21.72
C LYS A 294 2.40 7.17 20.84
N ASP A 295 2.15 8.00 19.83
CA ASP A 295 0.93 7.95 19.03
C ASP A 295 1.30 7.79 17.55
N LEU A 296 1.11 6.59 17.03
CA LEU A 296 1.33 6.24 15.64
C LEU A 296 0.15 6.70 14.77
N THR A 297 0.27 7.89 14.18
CA THR A 297 -0.82 8.49 13.40
C THR A 297 -0.63 8.49 11.88
N ALA A 298 0.56 8.12 11.40
CA ALA A 298 0.87 8.05 9.97
C ALA A 298 0.08 6.95 9.24
N PHE A 299 -0.84 7.36 8.36
CA PHE A 299 -1.53 6.47 7.44
C PHE A 299 -0.72 6.37 6.14
N TYR A 300 -0.66 5.17 5.56
CA TYR A 300 0.06 4.93 4.32
C TYR A 300 -0.89 4.33 3.31
N PHE A 301 -1.00 4.99 2.16
CA PHE A 301 -1.64 4.38 1.01
C PHE A 301 -0.78 3.23 0.52
N ASP A 302 -1.41 2.27 -0.15
CA ASP A 302 -0.67 1.22 -0.81
C ASP A 302 0.34 1.81 -1.80
N ARG A 303 1.53 1.19 -1.92
CA ARG A 303 2.60 1.71 -2.78
C ARG A 303 2.19 1.73 -4.24
N ASP A 304 1.33 0.79 -4.61
CA ASP A 304 0.86 0.64 -5.97
C ASP A 304 -0.41 1.47 -6.24
N TYR A 305 -0.91 2.19 -5.23
CA TYR A 305 -1.88 3.26 -5.44
C TYR A 305 -1.18 4.48 -6.05
N HIS A 306 -1.08 4.50 -7.39
CA HIS A 306 -0.37 5.54 -8.11
C HIS A 306 -1.20 6.82 -8.28
N VAL A 307 -0.82 7.88 -7.56
CA VAL A 307 -1.37 9.23 -7.73
C VAL A 307 -0.71 9.95 -8.89
N ASP A 308 0.60 9.84 -9.02
CA ASP A 308 1.43 10.57 -9.99
C ASP A 308 2.56 9.68 -10.55
N ARG A 309 3.52 10.29 -11.25
CA ARG A 309 4.66 9.60 -11.86
C ARG A 309 5.95 9.78 -11.06
N ILE A 310 6.14 10.91 -10.36
CA ILE A 310 7.40 11.27 -9.70
C ILE A 310 7.22 11.48 -8.19
N MET A 311 6.43 12.46 -7.77
CA MET A 311 6.41 12.95 -6.38
C MET A 311 5.96 11.87 -5.39
N PHE A 312 4.73 11.36 -5.49
CA PHE A 312 4.26 10.27 -4.64
C PHE A 312 4.81 8.92 -5.06
N ARG A 313 4.92 8.62 -6.36
CA ARG A 313 5.33 7.29 -6.82
C ARG A 313 6.82 6.99 -6.57
N GLN A 314 7.72 7.93 -6.85
CA GLN A 314 9.18 7.68 -6.83
C GLN A 314 9.88 8.33 -5.63
N MET A 315 9.51 9.55 -5.26
CA MET A 315 10.20 10.28 -4.19
C MET A 315 9.68 9.90 -2.81
N LEU A 316 8.37 9.90 -2.63
CA LEU A 316 7.72 9.55 -1.36
C LEU A 316 7.39 8.04 -1.27
N GLY A 317 7.13 7.38 -2.40
CA GLY A 317 6.72 5.96 -2.50
C GLY A 317 5.33 5.64 -1.96
N GLY A 318 4.44 6.62 -1.95
CA GLY A 318 3.06 6.51 -1.49
C GLY A 318 2.59 7.79 -0.81
N VAL A 319 1.27 7.95 -0.70
CA VAL A 319 0.66 9.07 0.05
C VAL A 319 0.70 8.73 1.54
N SER A 320 1.37 9.59 2.32
CA SER A 320 1.42 9.52 3.78
C SER A 320 1.68 10.91 4.35
N ASN A 321 1.03 11.25 5.47
CA ASN A 321 1.09 12.57 6.09
C ASN A 321 0.88 13.72 5.08
N ALA A 322 -0.04 13.52 4.15
CA ALA A 322 -0.21 14.38 2.99
C ALA A 322 -1.63 14.30 2.42
N THR A 323 -2.00 15.34 1.70
CA THR A 323 -3.16 15.40 0.84
C THR A 323 -2.73 15.75 -0.59
N TYR A 324 -3.48 15.28 -1.57
CA TYR A 324 -3.22 15.60 -2.97
C TYR A 324 -4.49 16.02 -3.71
N PHE A 325 -4.29 16.85 -4.73
CA PHE A 325 -5.33 17.30 -5.63
C PHE A 325 -4.88 17.07 -7.08
N LYS A 326 -5.61 16.22 -7.80
CA LYS A 326 -5.27 15.78 -9.16
C LYS A 326 -6.44 16.01 -10.12
N PRO A 327 -6.57 17.18 -10.74
CA PRO A 327 -7.38 17.35 -11.94
C PRO A 327 -6.70 16.70 -13.16
N TYR A 328 -7.50 16.13 -14.05
CA TYR A 328 -7.01 15.69 -15.35
C TYR A 328 -8.00 16.01 -16.47
N LEU A 329 -7.45 16.12 -17.69
CA LEU A 329 -8.17 16.26 -18.95
C LEU A 329 -7.59 15.26 -19.94
N ARG A 330 -8.44 14.43 -20.53
CA ARG A 330 -8.12 13.51 -21.60
C ARG A 330 -8.97 13.82 -22.82
N TYR A 331 -8.36 13.72 -24.00
CA TYR A 331 -9.02 13.92 -25.27
C TYR A 331 -8.73 12.75 -26.20
N ASP A 332 -9.80 12.07 -26.62
CA ASP A 332 -9.76 10.92 -27.52
C ASP A 332 -10.03 11.39 -28.95
N PHE A 333 -8.98 11.58 -29.74
CA PHE A 333 -9.12 12.00 -31.14
C PHE A 333 -9.60 10.86 -32.05
N ILE A 334 -9.34 9.61 -31.68
CA ILE A 334 -10.00 8.41 -32.23
C ILE A 334 -10.75 7.74 -31.08
N GLN A 335 -12.04 7.47 -31.29
CA GLN A 335 -12.90 6.81 -30.32
C GLN A 335 -13.89 5.89 -31.04
N GLU A 336 -13.44 4.68 -31.30
CA GLU A 336 -14.22 3.60 -31.90
C GLU A 336 -14.59 2.56 -30.84
N ASP A 337 -15.45 1.60 -31.19
CA ASP A 337 -15.87 0.56 -30.24
C ASP A 337 -14.70 -0.39 -29.86
N ALA A 338 -13.62 -0.45 -30.66
CA ALA A 338 -12.47 -1.34 -30.46
C ALA A 338 -11.15 -0.61 -30.16
N GLU A 339 -11.07 0.70 -30.38
CA GLU A 339 -9.83 1.46 -30.19
C GLU A 339 -10.07 2.88 -29.69
N ALA A 340 -9.11 3.38 -28.91
CA ALA A 340 -9.06 4.76 -28.45
C ALA A 340 -7.63 5.29 -28.54
N TRP A 341 -7.49 6.44 -29.19
CA TRP A 341 -6.20 7.12 -29.31
C TRP A 341 -6.39 8.54 -28.83
N GLY A 342 -5.47 9.00 -28.00
CA GLY A 342 -5.68 10.26 -27.30
C GLY A 342 -4.45 10.74 -26.59
N PHE A 343 -4.62 11.86 -25.92
CA PHE A 343 -3.67 12.31 -24.93
C PHE A 343 -4.38 12.62 -23.62
N GLN A 344 -3.63 12.58 -22.52
CA GLN A 344 -4.07 12.97 -21.20
C GLN A 344 -3.07 13.98 -20.61
N LEU A 345 -3.62 15.04 -20.04
CA LEU A 345 -2.92 16.02 -19.23
C LEU A 345 -3.39 15.88 -17.80
N SER A 346 -2.47 15.71 -16.85
CA SER A 346 -2.78 15.69 -15.43
C SER A 346 -1.93 16.73 -14.71
N SER A 347 -2.49 17.36 -13.69
CA SER A 347 -1.74 18.21 -12.77
C SER A 347 -1.97 17.69 -11.36
N ILE A 348 -0.91 17.56 -10.57
CA ILE A 348 -0.97 17.02 -9.22
C ILE A 348 -0.32 18.02 -8.28
N TYR A 349 -1.09 18.55 -7.34
CA TYR A 349 -0.57 19.35 -6.24
C TYR A 349 -0.56 18.53 -4.96
N GLY A 350 0.59 18.50 -4.28
CA GLY A 350 0.76 17.82 -3.00
C GLY A 350 0.95 18.81 -1.85
N TYR A 351 0.36 18.49 -0.69
CA TYR A 351 0.48 19.27 0.54
C TYR A 351 0.64 18.33 1.73
N ALA A 352 1.73 18.45 2.48
CA ALA A 352 1.96 17.73 3.73
C ALA A 352 1.01 18.27 4.81
N LEU A 353 0.47 17.38 5.65
CA LEU A 353 -0.42 17.81 6.74
C LEU A 353 0.36 18.41 7.90
N GLU A 354 1.57 17.90 8.14
CA GLU A 354 2.49 18.40 9.15
C GLU A 354 3.80 18.87 8.51
N GLU A 355 4.12 20.16 8.66
CA GLU A 355 5.37 20.71 8.13
C GLU A 355 6.57 20.23 8.92
N ASP A 356 6.39 19.88 10.20
CA ASP A 356 7.49 19.44 11.03
C ASP A 356 8.07 18.10 10.59
N ALA A 357 7.27 17.28 9.91
CA ALA A 357 7.68 16.02 9.30
C ALA A 357 8.46 16.20 7.99
N THR A 358 8.38 17.37 7.33
CA THR A 358 9.06 17.60 6.04
C THR A 358 10.50 18.07 6.22
N PRO A 359 11.42 17.71 5.30
CA PRO A 359 12.81 18.19 5.33
C PRO A 359 12.93 19.72 5.38
N GLY A 360 12.08 20.41 4.61
CA GLY A 360 12.16 21.85 4.43
C GLY A 360 11.29 22.68 5.36
N LYS A 361 10.58 22.06 6.32
CA LYS A 361 9.69 22.76 7.27
C LYS A 361 8.66 23.65 6.56
N SER A 362 8.01 23.02 5.60
CA SER A 362 6.89 23.62 4.87
C SER A 362 5.92 22.53 4.48
N ASN A 363 4.64 22.87 4.42
CA ASN A 363 3.62 21.95 3.95
C ASN A 363 3.60 21.76 2.43
N SER A 364 4.06 22.74 1.64
CA SER A 364 3.93 22.66 0.18
C SER A 364 4.89 21.64 -0.42
N LEU A 365 4.39 20.49 -0.88
CA LEU A 365 5.21 19.43 -1.51
C LEU A 365 5.65 19.85 -2.90
N GLY A 366 4.70 20.25 -3.75
CA GLY A 366 5.02 20.68 -5.10
C GLY A 366 3.88 20.47 -6.09
N LEU A 367 4.21 20.78 -7.34
CA LEU A 367 3.31 20.63 -8.48
C LEU A 367 3.94 19.69 -9.51
N GLU A 368 3.24 18.62 -9.85
CA GLU A 368 3.61 17.73 -10.96
C GLU A 368 2.66 17.94 -12.14
N MET A 369 3.22 17.90 -13.36
CA MET A 369 2.47 17.92 -14.60
C MET A 369 2.83 16.72 -15.44
N ASP A 370 1.82 15.98 -15.86
CA ASP A 370 1.96 14.76 -16.66
C ASP A 370 1.31 14.95 -18.02
N PHE A 371 2.04 14.55 -19.07
CA PHE A 371 1.52 14.36 -20.40
C PHE A 371 1.65 12.89 -20.80
N GLU A 372 0.54 12.25 -21.14
CA GLU A 372 0.49 10.91 -21.72
C GLU A 372 -0.09 10.98 -23.12
N LEU A 373 0.60 10.41 -24.11
CA LEU A 373 0.06 10.10 -25.43
C LEU A 373 -0.13 8.59 -25.49
N PHE A 374 -1.32 8.12 -25.88
CA PHE A 374 -1.64 6.71 -25.86
C PHE A 374 -2.35 6.23 -27.12
N VAL A 375 -2.14 4.94 -27.41
CA VAL A 375 -2.88 4.14 -28.37
C VAL A 375 -3.33 2.89 -27.62
N GLU A 376 -4.64 2.65 -27.61
CA GLU A 376 -5.26 1.52 -26.92
C GLU A 376 -6.19 0.79 -27.88
N GLU A 377 -5.88 -0.46 -28.18
CA GLU A 377 -6.78 -1.42 -28.82
C GLU A 377 -7.31 -2.34 -27.71
N PHE A 378 -8.62 -2.24 -27.44
CA PHE A 378 -9.23 -2.91 -26.29
C PHE A 378 -8.99 -4.44 -26.34
N ASP A 379 -8.60 -5.01 -25.20
CA ASP A 379 -8.28 -6.44 -25.01
C ASP A 379 -7.12 -7.00 -25.86
N ARG A 380 -6.27 -6.14 -26.44
CA ARG A 380 -5.19 -6.58 -27.35
C ARG A 380 -3.86 -5.91 -27.10
N PHE A 381 -3.84 -4.58 -27.20
CA PHE A 381 -2.59 -3.83 -27.25
C PHE A 381 -2.75 -2.46 -26.61
N ARG A 382 -1.77 -2.08 -25.80
CA ARG A 382 -1.64 -0.71 -25.32
C ARG A 382 -0.21 -0.22 -25.52
N TRP A 383 -0.10 0.98 -26.08
CA TRP A 383 1.13 1.74 -26.09
C TRP A 383 0.89 3.11 -25.49
N SER A 384 1.83 3.56 -24.67
CA SER A 384 1.80 4.94 -24.17
C SER A 384 3.19 5.53 -24.06
N PHE A 385 3.32 6.80 -24.42
CA PHE A 385 4.45 7.65 -24.11
C PHE A 385 4.05 8.64 -23.01
N VAL A 386 4.82 8.68 -21.93
CA VAL A 386 4.58 9.55 -20.78
C VAL A 386 5.78 10.47 -20.59
N TYR A 387 5.51 11.77 -20.43
CA TYR A 387 6.47 12.77 -19.98
C TYR A 387 5.90 13.49 -18.76
N ALA A 388 6.63 13.43 -17.65
CA ALA A 388 6.25 14.05 -16.38
C ALA A 388 7.32 15.04 -15.94
N VAL A 389 6.88 16.18 -15.38
CA VAL A 389 7.76 17.19 -14.78
C VAL A 389 7.22 17.54 -13.41
N PHE A 390 8.06 17.37 -12.39
CA PHE A 390 7.78 17.72 -11.01
C PHE A 390 8.55 18.97 -10.61
N PHE A 391 7.82 19.96 -10.09
CA PHE A 391 8.33 21.19 -9.52
C PHE A 391 8.21 21.09 -7.98
N PRO A 392 9.28 20.64 -7.29
CA PRO A 392 9.29 20.59 -5.84
C PRO A 392 9.18 21.99 -5.24
N MET A 393 8.52 22.07 -4.10
CA MET A 393 8.36 23.30 -3.31
C MET A 393 9.04 23.15 -1.94
N GLY A 394 8.80 24.12 -1.05
CA GLY A 394 9.55 24.28 0.20
C GLY A 394 9.57 23.07 1.13
N ALA A 395 8.66 22.08 1.00
CA ALA A 395 8.76 20.86 1.80
C ALA A 395 10.02 20.03 1.49
N PHE A 396 10.55 20.15 0.27
CA PHE A 396 11.77 19.47 -0.19
C PHE A 396 13.04 20.31 -0.04
N ASP A 397 12.95 21.51 0.56
CA ASP A 397 14.13 22.32 0.87
C ASP A 397 15.06 21.55 1.81
N VAL A 398 16.35 21.63 1.54
CA VAL A 398 17.36 21.07 2.42
C VAL A 398 17.75 22.15 3.42
N ARG A 399 17.46 21.91 4.71
CA ARG A 399 17.85 22.80 5.81
C ARG A 399 18.92 22.16 6.68
N ASP A 400 19.76 22.99 7.29
CA ASP A 400 20.76 22.51 8.25
C ASP A 400 20.12 22.01 9.56
N SER A 401 20.91 21.29 10.36
CA SER A 401 20.48 20.76 11.65
C SER A 401 20.63 21.76 12.80
N THR A 402 20.98 23.02 12.52
CA THR A 402 21.15 24.04 13.56
C THR A 402 19.79 24.46 14.13
N PRO A 403 19.73 25.06 15.33
CA PRO A 403 18.49 25.57 15.88
C PRO A 403 17.76 26.55 14.94
N ASP A 404 18.53 27.33 14.16
CA ASP A 404 18.02 28.33 13.22
C ASP A 404 17.59 27.71 11.87
N ARG A 405 17.93 26.43 11.62
CA ARG A 405 17.57 25.64 10.42
C ARG A 405 17.73 26.41 9.11
N ASN A 406 18.94 26.93 8.89
CA ASN A 406 19.21 27.74 7.71
C ASN A 406 19.04 26.91 6.43
N LEU A 407 18.53 27.55 5.39
CA LEU A 407 18.39 26.95 4.07
C LEU A 407 19.78 26.65 3.49
N ILE A 408 20.01 25.38 3.15
CA ILE A 408 21.24 24.91 2.49
C ILE A 408 21.04 24.92 0.97
N ALA A 409 19.94 24.33 0.49
CA ALA A 409 19.68 24.18 -0.92
C ALA A 409 18.18 24.06 -1.21
N GLU A 410 17.77 24.67 -2.32
CA GLU A 410 16.44 24.49 -2.91
C GLU A 410 16.48 23.33 -3.92
N PRO A 411 15.43 22.50 -3.97
CA PRO A 411 15.34 21.39 -4.90
C PRO A 411 15.11 21.89 -6.33
N SER A 412 15.71 21.23 -7.32
CA SER A 412 15.46 21.49 -8.74
C SER A 412 14.35 20.60 -9.30
N ALA A 413 13.80 20.98 -10.45
CA ALA A 413 12.75 20.20 -11.10
C ALA A 413 13.25 18.80 -11.50
N ALA A 414 12.40 17.79 -11.26
CA ALA A 414 12.63 16.41 -11.68
C ALA A 414 11.81 16.11 -12.94
N GLN A 415 12.33 15.26 -13.81
CA GLN A 415 11.65 14.88 -15.06
C GLN A 415 11.71 13.37 -15.25
N LEU A 416 10.64 12.80 -15.80
CA LEU A 416 10.54 11.38 -16.12
C LEU A 416 9.99 11.22 -17.54
N LEU A 417 10.62 10.31 -18.29
CA LEU A 417 10.15 9.86 -19.59
C LEU A 417 9.97 8.34 -19.53
N GLN A 418 8.79 7.87 -19.88
CA GLN A 418 8.44 6.46 -19.83
C GLN A 418 7.70 6.04 -21.10
N MET A 419 7.98 4.83 -21.57
CA MET A 419 7.24 4.18 -22.65
C MET A 419 6.71 2.85 -22.15
N ASN A 420 5.39 2.65 -22.24
CA ASN A 420 4.75 1.40 -21.86
C ASN A 420 4.25 0.67 -23.11
N PHE A 421 4.44 -0.65 -23.12
CA PHE A 421 3.96 -1.55 -24.16
C PHE A 421 3.31 -2.75 -23.48
N GLY A 422 2.02 -2.96 -23.72
CA GLY A 422 1.26 -4.09 -23.21
C GLY A 422 0.63 -4.88 -24.34
N PHE A 423 0.76 -6.20 -24.28
CA PHE A 423 0.11 -7.13 -25.19
C PHE A 423 -0.69 -8.14 -24.37
N GLN A 424 -1.93 -8.38 -24.78
CA GLN A 424 -2.79 -9.42 -24.22
C GLN A 424 -2.99 -10.50 -25.28
N PHE A 425 -2.74 -11.75 -24.90
CA PHE A 425 -2.78 -12.93 -25.78
C PHE A 425 -3.87 -13.91 -25.36
#